data_AF-A0A0N4T996-F1
#
_entry.id   AF-A0A0N4T996-F1
#
_cell.length_a   1.000
_cell.length_b   1.000
_cell.length_c   1.000
_cell.angle_alpha   90.00
_cell.angle_beta   90.00
_cell.angle_gamma   90.00
#
_symmetry.space_group_name_H-M   'P 1'
#
loop_
_entity.id
_entity.type
_entity.pdbx_description
1 polymer ?
#
loop_
_entity_poly.entity_id
_entity_poly.type
_entity_poly.pdbx_seq_one_letter_code
_entity_poly.pdbx_strand_id
1 'polypeptide(L)'
;MSILGKIFIVGIHLHSYFRSALVLRPATRLVEVARQTVPSVPEQHVAIHLQSTSQQLSTQLAELRVALNNAKQLNFEMQLAHSEDLIRELDNELIEIGRAAQNGQLTAVPGESAETASSKLASSARQVGSTLTQMVSAVASGDRQHVGASAIEAAQSLRTFVSAVHGICSTRKDTTVDRFIVSARSVVHDSGRVFDKVREQATSQQLNDATKQVAVSLRQCLSCLPDTQHVERAVSQIKSFRVSTKI
;
A
#
# COMPACT_ATOMS: atom_id res chain seq x y z
N MET A 1 28.14 5.52 -6.06
CA MET A 1 26.90 5.72 -6.84
C MET A 1 25.99 6.64 -6.06
N SER A 2 25.65 7.81 -6.63
CA SER A 2 24.92 8.86 -5.93
C SER A 2 23.49 8.43 -5.59
N ILE A 3 23.05 8.75 -4.37
CA ILE A 3 21.69 8.56 -3.86
C ILE A 3 20.64 9.21 -4.77
N LEU A 4 21.02 10.30 -5.47
CA LEU A 4 20.19 10.91 -6.52
C LEU A 4 19.93 9.97 -7.71
N GLY A 5 20.88 9.10 -8.07
CA GLY A 5 20.72 8.15 -9.18
C GLY A 5 19.75 7.01 -8.86
N LYS A 6 19.67 6.58 -7.59
CA LYS A 6 18.71 5.55 -7.16
C LYS A 6 17.30 6.13 -7.02
N ILE A 7 17.17 7.37 -6.52
CA ILE A 7 15.89 8.07 -6.42
C ILE A 7 15.31 8.42 -7.81
N PHE A 8 16.17 8.79 -8.77
CA PHE A 8 15.74 9.08 -10.14
C PHE A 8 15.31 7.82 -10.91
N ILE A 9 15.96 6.67 -10.68
CA ILE A 9 15.56 5.39 -11.29
C ILE A 9 14.22 4.90 -10.74
N VAL A 10 13.99 4.99 -9.42
CA VAL A 10 12.72 4.55 -8.80
C VAL A 10 11.55 5.48 -9.17
N GLY A 11 11.79 6.80 -9.23
CA GLY A 11 10.78 7.78 -9.61
C GLY A 11 10.37 7.72 -11.09
N ILE A 12 11.33 7.48 -12.00
CA ILE A 12 11.04 7.32 -13.44
C ILE A 12 10.44 5.95 -13.74
N HIS A 13 10.79 4.89 -13.01
CA HIS A 13 10.15 3.59 -13.20
C HIS A 13 8.69 3.59 -12.79
N LEU A 14 8.30 4.17 -11.65
CA LEU A 14 6.89 4.18 -11.24
C LEU A 14 5.99 5.01 -12.19
N HIS A 15 6.50 6.13 -12.69
CA HIS A 15 5.76 7.00 -13.62
C HIS A 15 5.68 6.41 -15.05
N SER A 16 6.70 5.67 -15.49
CA SER A 16 6.68 4.92 -16.76
C SER A 16 5.80 3.66 -16.67
N TYR A 17 5.70 3.04 -15.49
CA TYR A 17 4.89 1.84 -15.24
C TYR A 17 3.39 2.08 -15.31
N PHE A 18 2.93 3.19 -14.71
CA PHE A 18 1.52 3.56 -14.76
C PHE A 18 1.10 3.94 -16.18
N ARG A 19 2.04 4.45 -16.97
CA ARG A 19 1.83 4.87 -18.36
C ARG A 19 1.86 3.68 -19.35
N SER A 20 2.68 2.65 -19.10
CA SER A 20 2.75 1.46 -19.97
C SER A 20 1.53 0.52 -19.84
N ALA A 21 0.97 0.37 -18.63
CA ALA A 21 -0.29 -0.35 -18.42
C ALA A 21 -1.49 0.35 -19.09
N LEU A 22 -1.46 1.69 -19.15
CA LEU A 22 -2.51 2.50 -19.76
C LEU A 22 -2.48 2.46 -21.30
N VAL A 23 -1.32 2.18 -21.92
CA VAL A 23 -1.13 2.14 -23.39
C VAL A 23 -1.44 0.76 -23.98
N LEU A 24 -1.27 -0.33 -23.21
CA LEU A 24 -1.52 -1.70 -23.69
C LEU A 24 -2.96 -1.93 -24.16
N ARG A 25 -3.95 -1.44 -23.42
CA ARG A 25 -5.38 -1.63 -23.73
C ARG A 25 -5.80 -0.88 -25.02
N PRO A 26 -5.52 0.43 -25.19
CA PRO A 26 -5.81 1.13 -26.44
C PRO A 26 -4.99 0.60 -27.63
N ALA A 27 -3.73 0.19 -27.43
CA ALA A 27 -2.92 -0.40 -28.50
C ALA A 27 -3.46 -1.77 -28.98
N THR A 28 -3.94 -2.61 -28.06
CA THR A 28 -4.59 -3.89 -28.40
C THR A 28 -5.87 -3.65 -29.22
N ARG A 29 -6.67 -2.68 -28.80
CA ARG A 29 -7.90 -2.29 -29.51
C ARG A 29 -7.59 -1.75 -30.91
N LEU A 30 -6.51 -0.98 -31.06
CA LEU A 30 -6.06 -0.45 -32.35
C LEU A 30 -5.67 -1.58 -33.32
N VAL A 31 -4.99 -2.62 -32.84
CA VAL A 31 -4.65 -3.82 -33.63
C VAL A 31 -5.90 -4.56 -34.09
N GLU A 32 -6.89 -4.74 -33.21
CA GLU A 32 -8.17 -5.39 -33.54
C GLU A 32 -8.94 -4.60 -34.60
N VAL A 33 -9.04 -3.28 -34.44
CA VAL A 33 -9.70 -2.39 -35.41
C VAL A 33 -8.96 -2.41 -36.76
N ALA A 34 -7.62 -2.38 -36.75
CA ALA A 34 -6.83 -2.49 -37.97
C ALA A 34 -7.10 -3.81 -38.71
N ARG A 35 -7.20 -4.95 -38.00
CA ARG A 35 -7.53 -6.25 -38.61
C ARG A 35 -8.95 -6.31 -39.17
N GLN A 36 -9.91 -5.72 -38.47
CA GLN A 36 -11.30 -5.64 -38.92
C GLN A 36 -11.48 -4.75 -40.16
N THR A 37 -10.54 -3.82 -40.38
CA THR A 37 -10.58 -2.89 -41.52
C THR A 37 -9.93 -3.47 -42.78
N VAL A 38 -9.05 -4.48 -42.65
CA VAL A 38 -8.38 -5.17 -43.79
C VAL A 38 -9.34 -5.58 -44.92
N PRO A 39 -10.49 -6.25 -44.68
CA PRO A 39 -11.41 -6.64 -45.75
C PRO A 39 -12.15 -5.47 -46.41
N SER A 40 -12.14 -4.29 -45.80
CA SER A 40 -12.76 -3.07 -46.32
C SER A 40 -11.79 -2.24 -47.19
N VAL A 41 -10.52 -2.66 -47.31
CA VAL A 41 -9.50 -1.97 -48.11
C VAL A 41 -9.54 -2.49 -49.56
N PRO A 42 -9.82 -1.62 -50.55
CA PRO A 42 -9.92 -2.03 -51.95
C PRO A 42 -8.56 -2.32 -52.59
N GLU A 43 -7.48 -1.62 -52.18
CA GLU A 43 -6.14 -1.91 -52.68
C GLU A 43 -5.51 -3.13 -51.98
N GLN A 44 -5.36 -4.22 -52.72
CA GLN A 44 -4.80 -5.48 -52.24
C GLN A 44 -3.41 -5.33 -51.58
N HIS A 45 -2.53 -4.48 -52.14
CA HIS A 45 -1.20 -4.25 -51.57
C HIS A 45 -1.26 -3.52 -50.21
N VAL A 46 -2.20 -2.58 -50.04
CA VAL A 46 -2.43 -1.87 -48.79
C VAL A 46 -3.07 -2.79 -47.75
N ALA A 47 -4.00 -3.65 -48.17
CA ALA A 47 -4.62 -4.67 -47.31
C ALA A 47 -3.58 -5.68 -46.77
N ILE A 48 -2.67 -6.17 -47.62
CA ILE A 48 -1.59 -7.08 -47.22
C ILE A 48 -0.61 -6.39 -46.27
N HIS A 49 -0.20 -5.14 -46.57
CA HIS A 49 0.71 -4.38 -45.71
C HIS A 49 0.08 -4.08 -44.34
N LEU A 50 -1.19 -3.69 -44.31
CA LEU A 50 -1.95 -3.45 -43.08
C LEU A 50 -2.08 -4.74 -42.25
N GLN A 51 -2.38 -5.87 -42.89
CA GLN A 51 -2.47 -7.17 -42.24
C GLN A 51 -1.13 -7.60 -41.63
N SER A 52 -0.03 -7.47 -42.37
CA SER A 52 1.32 -7.81 -41.91
C SER A 52 1.77 -6.92 -40.75
N THR A 53 1.58 -5.61 -40.89
CA THR A 53 1.91 -4.62 -39.84
C THR A 53 1.10 -4.88 -38.56
N SER A 54 -0.19 -5.20 -38.71
CA SER A 54 -1.07 -5.52 -37.58
C SER A 54 -0.65 -6.81 -36.86
N GLN A 55 -0.24 -7.85 -37.60
CA GLN A 55 0.31 -9.08 -37.02
C GLN A 55 1.61 -8.80 -36.26
N GLN A 56 2.55 -8.06 -36.84
CA GLN A 56 3.80 -7.68 -36.18
C GLN A 56 3.54 -6.90 -34.89
N LEU A 57 2.63 -5.92 -34.93
CA LEU A 57 2.25 -5.13 -33.75
C LEU A 57 1.60 -6.00 -32.67
N SER A 58 0.78 -6.99 -33.06
CA SER A 58 0.18 -7.96 -32.15
C SER A 58 1.23 -8.79 -31.41
N THR A 59 2.27 -9.26 -32.13
CA THR A 59 3.39 -10.01 -31.54
C THR A 59 4.20 -9.16 -30.58
N GLN A 60 4.56 -7.93 -30.97
CA GLN A 60 5.27 -7.00 -30.10
C GLN A 60 4.49 -6.64 -28.84
N LEU A 61 3.16 -6.48 -28.92
CA LEU A 61 2.32 -6.26 -27.75
C LEU A 61 2.30 -7.48 -26.81
N ALA A 62 2.34 -8.70 -27.35
CA ALA A 62 2.43 -9.91 -26.53
C ALA A 62 3.78 -10.00 -25.80
N GLU A 63 4.88 -9.74 -26.51
CA GLU A 63 6.23 -9.69 -25.92
C GLU A 63 6.33 -8.60 -24.84
N LEU A 64 5.78 -7.40 -25.09
CA LEU A 64 5.73 -6.32 -24.11
C LEU A 64 4.92 -6.70 -22.86
N ARG A 65 3.80 -7.43 -23.01
CA ARG A 65 3.02 -7.94 -21.87
C ARG A 65 3.83 -8.92 -21.03
N VAL A 66 4.57 -9.83 -21.68
CA VAL A 66 5.45 -10.79 -20.99
C VAL A 66 6.58 -10.06 -20.28
N ALA A 67 7.26 -9.13 -20.95
CA ALA A 67 8.32 -8.32 -20.36
C ALA A 67 7.82 -7.49 -19.17
N LEU A 68 6.63 -6.89 -19.26
CA LEU A 68 6.01 -6.16 -18.17
C LEU A 68 5.67 -7.08 -16.99
N ASN A 69 5.17 -8.30 -17.25
CA ASN A 69 4.86 -9.26 -16.19
C ASN A 69 6.14 -9.78 -15.51
N ASN A 70 7.21 -10.00 -16.28
CA ASN A 70 8.51 -10.37 -15.73
C ASN A 70 9.13 -9.22 -14.92
N ALA A 71 8.99 -7.98 -15.37
CA ALA A 71 9.40 -6.79 -14.61
C ALA A 71 8.57 -6.62 -13.32
N LYS A 72 7.27 -6.95 -13.33
CA LYS A 72 6.43 -7.05 -12.12
C LYS A 72 7.03 -8.07 -11.16
N GLN A 73 7.42 -9.24 -11.65
CA GLN A 73 8.01 -10.31 -10.86
C GLN A 73 9.34 -9.94 -10.20
N LEU A 74 10.24 -9.31 -10.93
CA LEU A 74 11.52 -8.82 -10.41
C LEU A 74 11.33 -7.69 -9.38
N ASN A 75 10.31 -6.84 -9.57
CA ASN A 75 9.93 -5.84 -8.57
C ASN A 75 9.39 -6.48 -7.28
N PHE A 76 8.76 -7.67 -7.32
CA PHE A 76 8.25 -8.33 -6.11
C PHE A 76 9.36 -8.82 -5.19
N GLU A 77 10.37 -9.52 -5.74
CA GLU A 77 11.52 -9.98 -4.95
C GLU A 77 12.32 -8.78 -4.42
N MET A 78 12.48 -7.73 -5.23
CA MET A 78 13.07 -6.50 -4.74
C MET A 78 12.23 -5.85 -3.64
N GLN A 79 10.92 -5.71 -3.78
CA GLN A 79 10.12 -4.98 -2.79
C GLN A 79 10.00 -5.71 -1.45
N LEU A 80 9.94 -7.05 -1.46
CA LEU A 80 10.08 -7.84 -0.23
C LEU A 80 11.50 -7.74 0.35
N ALA A 81 12.54 -7.70 -0.49
CA ALA A 81 13.92 -7.54 -0.04
C ALA A 81 14.20 -6.14 0.56
N HIS A 82 13.56 -5.09 0.03
CA HIS A 82 13.70 -3.70 0.50
C HIS A 82 12.59 -3.30 1.48
N SER A 83 11.79 -4.25 1.95
CA SER A 83 10.77 -3.98 2.97
C SER A 83 11.40 -3.43 4.25
N GLU A 84 12.57 -3.92 4.64
CA GLU A 84 13.34 -3.40 5.78
C GLU A 84 13.72 -1.92 5.60
N ASP A 85 14.14 -1.52 4.40
CA ASP A 85 14.46 -0.12 4.09
C ASP A 85 13.22 0.77 4.20
N LEU A 86 12.07 0.30 3.70
CA LEU A 86 10.79 0.99 3.83
C LEU A 86 10.40 1.14 5.31
N ILE A 87 10.47 0.07 6.10
CA ILE A 87 10.11 0.10 7.52
C ILE A 87 11.01 1.08 8.28
N ARG A 88 12.31 1.07 7.99
CA ARG A 88 13.29 2.00 8.57
C ARG A 88 13.05 3.45 8.12
N GLU A 89 12.69 3.69 6.86
CA GLU A 89 12.31 5.01 6.35
C GLU A 89 11.10 5.56 7.12
N LEU A 90 10.04 4.76 7.22
CA LEU A 90 8.81 5.12 7.92
C LEU A 90 9.00 5.31 9.43
N ASP A 91 9.83 4.48 10.06
CA ASP A 91 10.15 4.63 11.49
C ASP A 91 10.88 5.95 11.77
N ASN A 92 11.87 6.29 10.94
CA ASN A 92 12.58 7.58 11.03
C ASN A 92 11.63 8.75 10.78
N GLU A 93 10.72 8.63 9.81
CA GLU A 93 9.71 9.66 9.55
C GLU A 93 8.81 9.89 10.77
N LEU A 94 8.36 8.82 11.44
CA LEU A 94 7.57 8.92 12.67
C LEU A 94 8.35 9.59 13.81
N ILE A 95 9.65 9.32 13.95
CA ILE A 95 10.50 9.99 14.94
C ILE A 95 10.59 11.49 14.65
N GLU A 96 10.83 11.88 13.39
CA GLU A 96 10.89 13.29 13.00
C GLU A 96 9.54 13.99 13.17
N ILE A 97 8.42 13.32 12.85
CA ILE A 97 7.07 13.83 13.13
C ILE A 97 6.91 14.10 14.62
N GLY A 98 7.30 13.15 15.48
CA GLY A 98 7.22 13.31 16.93
C GLY A 98 8.06 14.50 17.44
N ARG A 99 9.30 14.63 16.94
CA ARG A 99 10.20 15.72 17.29
C ARG A 99 9.66 17.08 16.84
N ALA A 100 9.19 17.18 15.59
CA ALA A 100 8.61 18.38 15.05
C ALA A 100 7.31 18.78 15.77
N ALA A 101 6.50 17.80 16.17
CA ALA A 101 5.28 18.02 16.95
C ALA A 101 5.60 18.61 18.33
N GLN A 102 6.59 18.05 19.03
CA GLN A 102 7.06 18.55 20.33
C GLN A 102 7.61 19.98 20.25
N ASN A 103 8.29 20.30 19.15
CA ASN A 103 8.82 21.64 18.90
C ASN A 103 7.77 22.64 18.37
N GLY A 104 6.53 22.21 18.14
CA GLY A 104 5.47 23.04 17.55
C GLY A 104 5.76 23.47 16.11
N GLN A 105 6.59 22.71 15.39
CA GLN A 105 7.05 23.01 14.03
C GLN A 105 6.17 22.37 12.95
N LEU A 106 5.19 21.54 13.33
CA LEU A 106 4.27 20.93 12.38
C LEU A 106 3.20 21.92 11.93
N THR A 107 3.02 22.03 10.63
CA THR A 107 1.95 22.79 10.00
C THR A 107 0.85 21.85 9.53
N ALA A 108 -0.38 22.11 9.97
CA ALA A 108 -1.54 21.40 9.46
C ALA A 108 -1.72 21.68 7.96
N VAL A 109 -2.15 20.66 7.22
CA VAL A 109 -2.48 20.81 5.80
C VAL A 109 -3.66 21.78 5.68
N PRO A 110 -3.64 22.74 4.73
CA PRO A 110 -4.73 23.71 4.56
C PRO A 110 -6.09 23.00 4.38
N GLY A 111 -7.03 23.27 5.28
CA GLY A 111 -8.38 22.69 5.25
C GLY A 111 -8.53 21.34 5.97
N GLU A 112 -7.48 20.81 6.60
CA GLU A 112 -7.56 19.59 7.41
C GLU A 112 -7.98 19.90 8.85
N SER A 113 -9.09 19.31 9.30
CA SER A 113 -9.56 19.38 10.70
C SER A 113 -9.12 18.17 11.51
N ALA A 114 -9.16 18.27 12.84
CA ALA A 114 -8.84 17.17 13.75
C ALA A 114 -9.72 15.93 13.51
N GLU A 115 -11.00 16.12 13.22
CA GLU A 115 -11.97 15.05 12.93
C GLU A 115 -11.65 14.37 11.61
N THR A 116 -11.28 15.16 10.60
CA THR A 116 -10.94 14.66 9.27
C THR A 116 -9.63 13.86 9.34
N ALA A 117 -8.65 14.34 10.10
CA ALA A 117 -7.40 13.61 10.36
C ALA A 117 -7.65 12.30 11.14
N SER A 118 -8.50 12.32 12.18
CA SER A 118 -8.92 11.10 12.92
C SER A 118 -9.56 10.07 12.00
N SER A 119 -10.47 10.51 11.12
CA SER A 119 -11.14 9.64 10.15
C SER A 119 -10.16 9.04 9.13
N LYS A 120 -9.25 9.86 8.59
CA LYS A 120 -8.18 9.40 7.68
C LYS A 120 -7.24 8.41 8.34
N LEU A 121 -6.88 8.62 9.61
CA LEU A 121 -6.07 7.66 10.35
C LEU A 121 -6.80 6.34 10.51
N ALA A 122 -8.08 6.37 10.91
CA ALA A 122 -8.88 5.17 11.09
C ALA A 122 -9.08 4.38 9.78
N SER A 123 -9.31 5.06 8.66
CA SER A 123 -9.41 4.40 7.35
C SER A 123 -8.07 3.80 6.90
N SER A 124 -6.98 4.55 7.04
CA SER A 124 -5.63 4.08 6.69
C SER A 124 -5.20 2.90 7.55
N ALA A 125 -5.49 2.93 8.85
CA ALA A 125 -5.25 1.82 9.78
C ALA A 125 -5.99 0.54 9.35
N ARG A 126 -7.25 0.64 8.95
CA ARG A 126 -8.03 -0.49 8.42
C ARG A 126 -7.42 -1.02 7.11
N GLN A 127 -7.00 -0.12 6.23
CA GLN A 127 -6.38 -0.49 4.96
C GLN A 127 -5.08 -1.26 5.17
N VAL A 128 -4.22 -0.82 6.11
CA VAL A 128 -2.99 -1.55 6.49
C VAL A 128 -3.33 -2.96 6.98
N GLY A 129 -4.28 -3.11 7.90
CA GLY A 129 -4.68 -4.43 8.39
C GLY A 129 -5.24 -5.34 7.29
N SER A 130 -6.07 -4.79 6.40
CA SER A 130 -6.68 -5.53 5.29
C SER A 130 -5.64 -6.02 4.28
N THR A 131 -4.75 -5.12 3.84
CA THR A 131 -3.73 -5.43 2.82
C THR A 131 -2.71 -6.46 3.32
N LEU A 132 -2.31 -6.40 4.60
CA LEU A 132 -1.47 -7.43 5.22
C LEU A 132 -2.20 -8.79 5.31
N THR A 133 -3.48 -8.79 5.67
CA THR A 133 -4.29 -10.02 5.74
C THR A 133 -4.46 -10.66 4.35
N GLN A 134 -4.70 -9.84 3.33
CA GLN A 134 -4.76 -10.28 1.94
C GLN A 134 -3.43 -10.87 1.49
N MET A 135 -2.31 -10.24 1.86
CA MET A 135 -0.98 -10.75 1.56
C MET A 135 -0.75 -12.13 2.17
N VAL A 136 -1.03 -12.29 3.47
CA VAL A 136 -0.91 -13.59 4.15
C VAL A 136 -1.82 -14.65 3.54
N SER A 137 -3.03 -14.26 3.15
CA SER A 137 -3.96 -15.17 2.47
C SER A 137 -3.43 -15.62 1.11
N ALA A 138 -2.86 -14.69 0.32
CA ALA A 138 -2.23 -14.98 -0.96
C ALA A 138 -1.01 -15.91 -0.81
N VAL A 139 -0.23 -15.76 0.28
CA VAL A 139 0.88 -16.68 0.61
C VAL A 139 0.32 -18.08 0.89
N ALA A 140 -0.74 -18.20 1.68
CA ALA A 140 -1.36 -19.48 1.99
C ALA A 140 -1.94 -20.17 0.75
N SER A 141 -2.42 -19.41 -0.24
CA SER A 141 -2.91 -19.93 -1.52
C SER A 141 -1.79 -20.26 -2.53
N GLY A 142 -0.53 -19.92 -2.23
CA GLY A 142 0.59 -20.10 -3.16
C GLY A 142 0.59 -19.14 -4.36
N ASP A 143 -0.23 -18.09 -4.31
CA ASP A 143 -0.39 -17.14 -5.41
C ASP A 143 0.64 -16.01 -5.33
N ARG A 144 1.80 -16.26 -5.94
CA ARG A 144 2.92 -15.30 -5.94
C ARG A 144 2.56 -13.95 -6.55
N GLN A 145 1.63 -13.89 -7.52
CA GLN A 145 1.25 -12.62 -8.14
C GLN A 145 0.40 -11.78 -7.19
N HIS A 146 -0.55 -12.40 -6.49
CA HIS A 146 -1.37 -11.72 -5.49
C HIS A 146 -0.56 -11.33 -4.25
N VAL A 147 0.41 -12.15 -3.81
CA VAL A 147 1.33 -11.78 -2.73
C VAL A 147 2.08 -10.49 -3.06
N GLY A 148 2.62 -10.38 -4.27
CA GLY A 148 3.34 -9.20 -4.72
C GLY A 148 2.44 -7.95 -4.81
N ALA A 149 1.22 -8.09 -5.35
CA ALA A 149 0.25 -7.00 -5.41
C ALA A 149 -0.13 -6.51 -4.00
N SER A 150 -0.50 -7.42 -3.10
CA SER A 150 -0.83 -7.08 -1.72
C SER A 150 0.36 -6.52 -0.93
N ALA A 151 1.60 -6.91 -1.24
CA ALA A 151 2.82 -6.32 -0.67
C ALA A 151 3.01 -4.86 -1.08
N ILE A 152 2.75 -4.54 -2.35
CA ILE A 152 2.79 -3.16 -2.85
C ILE A 152 1.70 -2.31 -2.17
N GLU A 153 0.48 -2.84 -2.12
CA GLU A 153 -0.64 -2.16 -1.48
C GLU A 153 -0.41 -1.96 0.03
N ALA A 154 0.17 -2.94 0.72
CA ALA A 154 0.53 -2.82 2.13
C ALA A 154 1.58 -1.74 2.36
N ALA A 155 2.62 -1.67 1.53
CA ALA A 155 3.64 -0.62 1.60
C ALA A 155 3.04 0.78 1.40
N GLN A 156 2.15 0.93 0.41
CA GLN A 156 1.45 2.20 0.16
C GLN A 156 0.49 2.56 1.30
N SER A 157 -0.18 1.57 1.89
CA SER A 157 -1.07 1.74 3.03
C SER A 157 -0.30 2.21 4.26
N LEU A 158 0.90 1.68 4.49
CA LEU A 158 1.78 2.12 5.57
C LEU A 158 2.25 3.57 5.39
N ARG A 159 2.65 3.97 4.17
CA ARG A 159 2.98 5.38 3.86
C ARG A 159 1.79 6.31 4.12
N THR A 160 0.60 5.90 3.68
CA THR A 160 -0.64 6.65 3.90
C THR A 160 -0.97 6.75 5.39
N PHE A 161 -0.75 5.68 6.16
CA PHE A 161 -0.91 5.67 7.61
C PHE A 161 0.05 6.64 8.32
N VAL A 162 1.34 6.64 7.97
CA VAL A 162 2.32 7.59 8.54
C VAL A 162 1.96 9.04 8.21
N SER A 163 1.50 9.31 6.98
CA SER A 163 0.99 10.63 6.59
C SER A 163 -0.25 11.04 7.42
N ALA A 164 -1.15 10.11 7.72
CA ALA A 164 -2.29 10.38 8.60
C ALA A 164 -1.84 10.65 10.06
N VAL A 165 -0.80 9.96 10.55
CA VAL A 165 -0.18 10.23 11.87
C VAL A 165 0.39 11.65 11.92
N HIS A 166 1.06 12.12 10.87
CA HIS A 166 1.49 13.50 10.73
C HIS A 166 0.31 14.47 10.82
N GLY A 167 -0.78 14.21 10.10
CA GLY A 167 -2.01 15.01 10.12
C GLY A 167 -2.58 15.16 11.54
N ILE A 168 -2.62 14.07 12.32
CA ILE A 168 -3.03 14.12 13.74
C ILE A 168 -2.09 14.99 14.56
N CYS A 169 -0.78 14.78 14.47
CA CYS A 169 0.20 15.53 15.27
C CYS A 169 0.20 17.03 14.93
N SER A 170 -0.19 17.39 13.71
CA SER A 170 -0.27 18.77 13.24
C SER A 170 -1.57 19.48 13.64
N THR A 171 -2.68 18.73 13.76
CA THR A 171 -4.02 19.28 13.99
C THR A 171 -4.48 19.18 15.45
N ARG A 172 -4.05 18.15 16.18
CA ARG A 172 -4.48 17.86 17.56
C ARG A 172 -3.41 18.19 18.59
N LYS A 173 -3.75 19.07 19.53
CA LYS A 173 -2.91 19.43 20.69
C LYS A 173 -3.29 18.70 21.99
N ASP A 174 -4.41 18.00 21.98
CA ASP A 174 -4.99 17.28 23.13
C ASP A 174 -4.50 15.81 23.23
N THR A 175 -3.78 15.34 22.22
CA THR A 175 -3.24 13.98 22.15
C THR A 175 -1.83 13.95 22.74
N THR A 176 -1.52 12.93 23.55
CA THR A 176 -0.15 12.68 24.04
C THR A 176 0.71 12.19 22.88
N VAL A 177 1.34 13.14 22.18
CA VAL A 177 2.17 12.90 20.98
C VAL A 177 3.18 11.79 21.20
N ASP A 178 3.89 11.78 22.34
CA ASP A 178 4.91 10.78 22.66
C ASP A 178 4.35 9.35 22.64
N ARG A 179 3.25 9.13 23.38
CA ARG A 179 2.55 7.84 23.45
C ARG A 179 1.94 7.43 22.11
N PHE A 180 1.44 8.41 21.35
CA PHE A 180 0.85 8.18 20.04
C PHE A 180 1.90 7.76 19.01
N ILE A 181 3.04 8.45 18.96
CA ILE A 181 4.16 8.11 18.07
C ILE A 181 4.72 6.74 18.41
N VAL A 182 4.92 6.40 19.70
CA VAL A 182 5.35 5.04 20.09
C VAL A 182 4.36 3.99 19.59
N SER A 183 3.05 4.23 19.71
CA SER A 183 2.03 3.30 19.23
C SER A 183 2.02 3.18 17.70
N ALA A 184 2.21 4.29 16.98
CA ALA A 184 2.33 4.30 15.52
C ALA A 184 3.59 3.57 15.04
N ARG A 185 4.72 3.72 15.75
CA ARG A 185 5.96 2.98 15.47
C ARG A 185 5.77 1.48 15.66
N SER A 186 5.06 1.05 16.71
CA SER A 186 4.71 -0.36 16.89
C SER A 186 3.92 -0.93 15.69
N VAL A 187 2.99 -0.16 15.11
CA VAL A 187 2.26 -0.57 13.89
C VAL A 187 3.22 -0.79 12.72
N VAL A 188 4.13 0.15 12.48
CA VAL A 188 5.11 0.05 11.39
C VAL A 188 6.03 -1.14 11.61
N HIS A 189 6.56 -1.33 12.82
CA HIS A 189 7.47 -2.41 13.16
C HIS A 189 6.79 -3.79 13.07
N ASP A 190 5.58 -3.94 13.61
CA ASP A 190 4.83 -5.19 13.53
C ASP A 190 4.43 -5.51 12.09
N SER A 191 4.14 -4.50 11.27
CA SER A 191 3.89 -4.70 9.85
C SER A 191 5.15 -5.17 9.13
N GLY A 192 6.31 -4.62 9.47
CA GLY A 192 7.62 -5.11 9.03
C GLY A 192 7.85 -6.58 9.33
N ARG A 193 7.47 -7.03 10.54
CA ARG A 193 7.56 -8.45 10.92
C ARG A 193 6.68 -9.33 10.03
N VAL A 194 5.54 -8.84 9.53
CA VAL A 194 4.74 -9.60 8.56
C VAL A 194 5.52 -9.74 7.25
N PHE A 195 6.13 -8.68 6.72
CA PHE A 195 6.98 -8.76 5.52
C PHE A 195 8.13 -9.74 5.70
N ASP A 196 8.81 -9.70 6.85
CA ASP A 196 9.89 -10.63 7.16
C ASP A 196 9.41 -12.08 7.17
N LYS A 197 8.28 -12.36 7.82
CA LYS A 197 7.72 -13.72 7.88
C LYS A 197 7.26 -14.22 6.51
N VAL A 198 6.74 -13.33 5.66
CA VAL A 198 6.41 -13.66 4.27
C VAL A 198 7.67 -14.00 3.49
N ARG A 199 8.74 -13.20 3.64
CA ARG A 199 10.04 -13.41 3.00
C ARG A 199 10.73 -14.71 3.44
N GLU A 200 10.68 -15.01 4.73
CA GLU A 200 11.22 -16.24 5.34
C GLU A 200 10.41 -17.50 5.00
N GLN A 201 9.28 -17.38 4.30
CA GLN A 201 8.34 -18.47 4.04
C GLN A 201 7.92 -19.17 5.35
N ALA A 202 7.64 -18.35 6.38
CA ALA A 202 7.18 -18.80 7.67
C ALA A 202 5.84 -19.57 7.56
N THR A 203 5.52 -20.37 8.58
CA THR A 203 4.28 -21.16 8.56
C THR A 203 3.04 -20.25 8.57
N SER A 204 1.93 -20.73 8.01
CA SER A 204 0.66 -19.99 8.01
C SER A 204 0.23 -19.56 9.42
N GLN A 205 0.56 -20.35 10.45
CA GLN A 205 0.29 -19.98 11.84
C GLN A 205 1.11 -18.76 12.27
N GLN A 206 2.41 -18.74 11.98
CA GLN A 206 3.29 -17.61 12.30
C GLN A 206 2.89 -16.32 11.58
N LEU A 207 2.48 -16.42 10.31
CA LEU A 207 1.99 -15.29 9.53
C LEU A 207 0.69 -14.71 10.08
N ASN A 208 -0.25 -15.59 10.45
CA ASN A 208 -1.50 -15.18 11.07
C ASN A 208 -1.28 -14.51 12.42
N ASP A 209 -0.36 -15.03 13.23
CA ASP A 209 -0.05 -14.44 14.55
C ASP A 209 0.65 -13.08 14.42
N ALA A 210 1.56 -12.93 13.45
CA ALA A 210 2.15 -11.62 13.13
C ALA A 210 1.09 -10.61 12.67
N THR A 211 0.14 -11.04 11.82
CA THR A 211 -0.96 -10.18 11.34
C THR A 211 -1.93 -9.79 12.47
N LYS A 212 -2.25 -10.71 13.38
CA LYS A 212 -3.04 -10.40 14.59
C LYS A 212 -2.33 -9.36 15.46
N GLN A 213 -1.02 -9.46 15.60
CA GLN A 213 -0.23 -8.49 16.36
C GLN A 213 -0.34 -7.08 15.75
N VAL A 214 -0.27 -6.95 14.42
CA VAL A 214 -0.52 -5.67 13.75
C VAL A 214 -1.90 -5.13 14.08
N ALA A 215 -2.94 -5.97 14.07
CA ALA A 215 -4.30 -5.56 14.43
C ALA A 215 -4.43 -5.10 15.89
N VAL A 216 -3.61 -5.61 16.81
CA VAL A 216 -3.52 -5.12 18.20
C VAL A 216 -2.86 -3.75 18.23
N SER A 217 -1.71 -3.59 17.57
CA SER A 217 -0.97 -2.33 17.51
C SER A 217 -1.78 -1.21 16.85
N LEU A 218 -2.53 -1.52 15.80
CA LEU A 218 -3.44 -0.57 15.14
C LEU A 218 -4.54 -0.09 16.11
N ARG A 219 -5.13 -1.01 16.88
CA ARG A 219 -6.14 -0.66 17.89
C ARG A 219 -5.55 0.20 19.02
N GLN A 220 -4.34 -0.11 19.45
CA GLN A 220 -3.62 0.68 20.46
C GLN A 220 -3.27 2.08 19.94
N CYS A 221 -2.88 2.21 18.68
CA CYS A 221 -2.63 3.50 18.05
C CYS A 221 -3.91 4.34 17.97
N LEU A 222 -5.04 3.73 17.60
CA LEU A 222 -6.32 4.44 17.52
C LEU A 222 -6.84 4.85 18.91
N SER A 223 -6.68 4.02 19.94
CA SER A 223 -7.12 4.32 21.31
C SER A 223 -6.35 5.47 21.99
N CYS A 224 -5.27 5.93 21.35
CA CYS A 224 -4.58 7.15 21.76
C CYS A 224 -5.37 8.42 21.41
N LEU A 225 -6.30 8.36 20.46
CA LEU A 225 -7.17 9.47 20.08
C LEU A 225 -8.35 9.60 21.06
N PRO A 226 -8.64 10.80 21.59
CA PRO A 226 -9.70 10.98 22.57
C PRO A 226 -11.10 10.71 22.02
N ASP A 227 -11.34 10.89 20.71
CA ASP A 227 -12.62 10.53 20.05
C ASP A 227 -12.97 9.04 20.26
N THR A 228 -11.96 8.16 20.25
CA THR A 228 -12.15 6.72 20.45
C THR A 228 -12.17 6.32 21.93
N GLN A 229 -11.58 7.12 22.82
CA GLN A 229 -11.65 6.85 24.26
C GLN A 229 -13.07 6.94 24.80
N HIS A 230 -13.90 7.85 24.27
CA HIS A 230 -15.31 7.92 24.66
C HIS A 230 -16.09 6.69 24.18
N VAL A 231 -15.82 6.19 22.99
CA VAL A 231 -16.47 5.00 22.42
C VAL A 231 -16.01 3.72 23.13
N GLU A 232 -14.71 3.52 23.34
CA GLU A 232 -14.19 2.34 24.07
C GLU A 232 -14.61 2.33 25.54
N ARG A 233 -14.67 3.50 26.20
CA ARG A 233 -15.26 3.61 27.55
C ARG A 233 -16.75 3.26 27.54
N ALA A 234 -17.51 3.75 26.57
CA ALA A 234 -18.93 3.41 26.44
C ALA A 234 -19.15 1.90 26.15
N VAL A 235 -18.36 1.31 25.25
CA VAL A 235 -18.39 -0.13 24.95
C VAL A 235 -17.98 -0.97 26.17
N SER A 236 -16.96 -0.54 26.91
CA SER A 236 -16.52 -1.20 28.15
C SER A 236 -17.57 -1.10 29.25
N GLN A 237 -18.23 0.05 29.42
CA GLN A 237 -19.35 0.22 30.34
C GLN A 237 -20.51 -0.71 29.97
N ILE A 238 -20.89 -0.78 28.69
CA ILE A 238 -21.95 -1.67 28.19
C ILE A 238 -21.59 -3.16 28.41
N LYS A 239 -20.34 -3.55 28.15
CA LYS A 239 -19.86 -4.92 28.40
C LYS A 239 -19.89 -5.26 29.90
N SER A 240 -19.49 -4.33 30.78
CA SER A 240 -19.56 -4.54 32.23
C SER A 240 -21.01 -4.69 32.71
N PHE A 241 -21.93 -3.92 32.15
CA PHE A 241 -23.35 -3.99 32.51
C PHE A 241 -23.97 -5.34 32.10
N ARG A 242 -23.64 -5.86 30.91
CA ARG A 242 -24.08 -7.19 30.46
C ARG A 242 -23.54 -8.34 31.31
N VAL A 243 -22.41 -8.17 31.99
CA VAL A 243 -21.87 -9.18 32.92
C VAL A 243 -22.59 -9.10 34.28
N SER A 244 -22.96 -7.89 34.73
CA SER A 244 -23.69 -7.69 35.99
C SER A 244 -25.18 -8.07 35.95
N THR A 245 -25.79 -8.25 34.78
CA THR A 245 -27.21 -8.70 34.65
C THR A 245 -27.36 -10.24 34.56
N LYS A 246 -26.29 -11.00 34.80
CA LYS A 246 -26.29 -12.47 34.83
C LYS A 246 -26.24 -13.07 36.26
N ILE A 247 -26.54 -12.27 37.27
CA ILE A 247 -26.75 -12.68 38.67
C ILE A 247 -28.18 -12.29 39.03
#